data_AF-A0A2E1KNT9-F1
#
_entry.id   AF-A0A2E1KNT9-F1
#
_cell.length_a   1.000
_cell.length_b   1.000
_cell.length_c   1.000
_cell.angle_alpha   90.00
_cell.angle_beta   90.00
_cell.angle_gamma   90.00
#
_symmetry.space_group_name_H-M   'P 1'
#
loop_
_entity.id
_entity.type
_entity.pdbx_description
1 polymer ?
#
loop_
_entity_poly.entity_id
_entity_poly.type
_entity_poly.pdbx_seq_one_letter_code
_entity_poly.pdbx_strand_id
1 'polypeptide(L)'
;MGLFDLLRMLFNPSPPGDAGSGADSGRTSQAPRKPGHINPFTGEWIERQPVSPAEPFDPADYAISVEYQNFRGEQKTFLGDWRTLRPRGHHISLQVGPTGQRITLSQDRIQNLPEVAAAVGRLPTGQQRRVMAFHKNRGSTSPVYEKLLESFPEWR
;
A
#
# COMPACT_ATOMS: atom_id res chain seq x y z
N MET A 1 47.84 13.57 -2.43
CA MET A 1 47.70 12.39 -1.57
C MET A 1 46.95 12.84 -0.32
N GLY A 2 45.66 12.48 -0.26
CA GLY A 2 44.66 13.15 0.57
C GLY A 2 44.48 12.54 1.95
N LEU A 3 44.01 13.38 2.87
CA LEU A 3 43.82 13.20 4.31
C LEU A 3 42.71 12.18 4.69
N PHE A 4 42.60 11.06 3.97
CA PHE A 4 41.62 9.98 4.23
C PHE A 4 42.26 8.58 4.35
N ASP A 5 43.59 8.50 4.43
CA ASP A 5 44.36 7.25 4.56
C ASP A 5 44.78 6.91 6.01
N LEU A 6 44.10 7.48 7.01
CA LEU A 6 44.49 7.37 8.43
C LEU A 6 43.37 6.91 9.37
N LEU A 7 42.42 6.11 8.88
CA LEU A 7 41.42 5.43 9.72
C LEU A 7 41.03 4.03 9.18
N ARG A 8 42.03 3.30 8.67
CA ARG A 8 41.95 1.88 8.31
C ARG A 8 42.77 0.98 9.26
N MET A 9 42.75 1.28 10.56
CA MET A 9 43.62 0.62 11.55
C MET A 9 42.97 0.38 12.92
N LEU A 10 41.65 0.09 13.01
CA LEU A 10 41.04 -0.16 14.32
C LEU A 10 40.04 -1.32 14.45
N PHE A 11 39.78 -2.16 13.44
CA PHE A 11 38.88 -3.31 13.63
C PHE A 11 39.26 -4.55 12.82
N ASN A 12 40.33 -5.23 13.24
CA ASN A 12 40.36 -6.70 13.40
C ASN A 12 41.72 -7.14 13.95
N PRO A 13 41.72 -7.82 15.10
CA PRO A 13 42.21 -9.19 15.07
C PRO A 13 41.33 -10.16 15.87
N SER A 14 41.08 -11.34 15.29
CA SER A 14 40.60 -12.53 15.99
C SER A 14 41.60 -12.97 17.07
N PRO A 15 41.12 -13.63 18.15
CA PRO A 15 41.91 -14.65 18.84
C PRO A 15 41.18 -16.02 18.93
N PRO A 16 41.92 -17.08 19.28
CA PRO A 16 41.59 -18.48 19.02
C PRO A 16 40.73 -19.11 20.11
N GLY A 17 40.18 -20.29 19.80
CA GLY A 17 39.23 -21.01 20.65
C GLY A 17 39.82 -21.61 21.93
N ASP A 18 38.93 -21.97 22.85
CA ASP A 18 39.07 -23.17 23.65
C ASP A 18 37.71 -23.65 24.20
N ALA A 19 37.66 -24.96 24.47
CA ALA A 19 36.49 -25.72 24.86
C ALA A 19 35.98 -25.37 26.27
N GLY A 20 34.65 -25.41 26.44
CA GLY A 20 33.98 -25.25 27.72
C GLY A 20 32.61 -25.92 27.72
N SER A 21 32.58 -27.18 28.16
CA SER A 21 31.39 -27.95 28.51
C SER A 21 30.64 -27.24 29.66
N GLY A 22 29.33 -27.05 29.52
CA GLY A 22 28.48 -26.42 30.53
C GLY A 22 27.03 -26.70 30.23
N ALA A 23 26.44 -27.54 31.05
CA ALA A 23 25.06 -27.98 30.99
C ALA A 23 24.06 -26.83 31.26
N ASP A 24 22.80 -27.15 31.00
CA ASP A 24 21.61 -26.58 31.63
C ASP A 24 20.96 -25.39 30.91
N SER A 25 19.88 -25.69 30.19
CA SER A 25 18.52 -25.36 30.61
C SER A 25 17.60 -25.36 29.39
N GLY A 26 16.61 -26.25 29.41
CA GLY A 26 15.61 -26.40 28.37
C GLY A 26 14.93 -25.07 28.07
N ARG A 27 15.17 -24.53 26.87
CA ARG A 27 14.28 -23.54 26.26
C ARG A 27 13.08 -24.30 25.73
N THR A 28 12.10 -24.49 26.60
CA THR A 28 10.76 -24.94 26.23
C THR A 28 10.28 -24.08 25.07
N SER A 29 10.05 -24.71 23.92
CA SER A 29 9.38 -24.11 22.78
C SER A 29 8.02 -23.61 23.24
N GLN A 30 7.91 -22.32 23.57
CA GLN A 30 6.64 -21.72 23.88
C GLN A 30 5.84 -21.69 22.58
N ALA A 31 4.85 -22.58 22.48
CA ALA A 31 3.92 -22.61 21.37
C ALA A 31 3.32 -21.20 21.14
N PRO A 32 3.05 -20.81 19.88
CA PRO A 32 2.42 -19.53 19.59
C PRO A 32 1.08 -19.45 20.34
N ARG A 33 0.96 -18.46 21.23
CA ARG A 33 -0.29 -18.18 21.95
C ARG A 33 -1.37 -17.86 20.90
N LYS A 34 -2.42 -18.68 20.85
CA LYS A 34 -3.56 -18.49 19.94
C LYS A 34 -4.11 -17.06 20.11
N PRO A 35 -4.24 -16.26 19.04
CA PRO A 35 -4.78 -14.91 19.15
C PRO A 35 -6.29 -15.00 19.42
N GLY A 36 -6.70 -14.65 20.64
CA GLY A 36 -8.09 -14.61 21.08
C GLY A 36 -8.32 -13.46 22.05
N HIS A 37 -9.57 -13.12 22.32
CA HIS A 37 -9.92 -12.19 23.40
C HIS A 37 -11.12 -12.74 24.18
N ILE A 38 -11.25 -12.33 25.44
CA ILE A 38 -12.39 -12.68 26.27
C ILE A 38 -13.52 -11.72 25.95
N ASN A 39 -14.71 -12.26 25.68
CA ASN A 39 -15.91 -11.45 25.51
C ASN A 39 -16.28 -10.78 26.84
N PRO A 40 -16.35 -9.44 26.93
CA PRO A 40 -16.65 -8.75 28.20
C PRO A 40 -18.10 -8.96 28.68
N PHE A 41 -19.00 -9.45 27.82
CA PHE A 41 -20.40 -9.67 28.17
C PHE A 41 -20.73 -11.11 28.58
N THR A 42 -20.01 -12.11 28.05
CA THR A 42 -20.27 -13.53 28.31
C THR A 42 -19.14 -14.24 29.06
N GLY A 43 -17.95 -13.64 29.15
CA GLY A 43 -16.77 -14.27 29.74
C GLY A 43 -16.17 -15.40 28.90
N GLU A 44 -16.73 -15.68 27.72
CA GLU A 44 -16.26 -16.73 26.83
C GLU A 44 -15.00 -16.32 26.08
N TRP A 45 -14.11 -17.28 25.87
CA TRP A 45 -12.97 -17.13 24.98
C TRP A 45 -13.44 -17.12 23.53
N ILE A 46 -13.24 -15.99 22.84
CA ILE A 46 -13.48 -15.89 21.40
C ILE A 46 -12.15 -16.09 20.67
N GLU A 47 -12.00 -17.25 20.03
CA GLU A 47 -10.92 -17.50 19.07
C GLU A 47 -11.09 -16.54 17.89
N ARG A 48 -10.04 -15.76 17.54
CA ARG A 48 -10.10 -14.93 16.33
C ARG A 48 -10.17 -15.87 15.15
N GLN A 49 -11.29 -15.90 14.45
CA GLN A 49 -11.35 -16.54 13.14
C GLN A 49 -10.25 -15.92 12.27
N PRO A 50 -9.46 -16.73 11.54
CA PRO A 50 -8.58 -16.19 10.53
C PRO A 50 -9.48 -15.44 9.54
N VAL A 51 -9.20 -14.15 9.34
CA VAL A 51 -9.82 -13.43 8.24
C VAL A 51 -9.50 -14.21 6.98
N SER A 52 -10.52 -14.66 6.24
CA SER A 52 -10.32 -15.25 4.92
C SER A 52 -9.36 -14.35 4.13
N PRO A 53 -8.37 -14.90 3.40
CA PRO A 53 -7.47 -14.07 2.61
C PRO A 53 -8.34 -13.14 1.76
N ALA A 54 -8.20 -11.83 1.97
CA ALA A 54 -8.93 -10.85 1.20
C ALA A 54 -8.71 -11.17 -0.28
N GLU A 55 -9.78 -11.20 -1.08
CA GLU A 55 -9.64 -11.40 -2.52
C GLU A 55 -8.58 -10.44 -3.05
N PRO A 56 -7.60 -10.94 -3.84
CA PRO A 56 -6.53 -10.10 -4.33
C PRO A 56 -7.16 -8.97 -5.14
N PHE A 57 -6.78 -7.75 -4.82
CA PHE A 57 -7.18 -6.61 -5.61
C PHE A 57 -6.51 -6.72 -6.98
N ASP A 58 -7.27 -7.12 -7.98
CA ASP A 58 -6.81 -7.21 -9.34
C ASP A 58 -7.20 -5.93 -10.10
N PRO A 59 -6.22 -5.09 -10.46
CA PRO A 59 -6.50 -3.91 -11.27
C PRO A 59 -6.81 -4.24 -12.74
N ALA A 60 -6.75 -5.50 -13.18
CA ALA A 60 -6.89 -6.00 -14.57
C ALA A 60 -7.52 -5.04 -15.58
N ASP A 61 -8.82 -4.77 -15.48
CA ASP A 61 -9.57 -3.99 -16.48
C ASP A 61 -9.20 -2.49 -16.51
N TYR A 62 -8.60 -1.98 -15.43
CA TYR A 62 -8.32 -0.57 -15.20
C TYR A 62 -6.89 -0.36 -14.69
N ALA A 63 -5.96 -1.19 -15.15
CA ALA A 63 -4.58 -1.17 -14.67
C ALA A 63 -3.82 0.08 -15.15
N ILE A 64 -3.00 0.62 -14.26
CA ILE A 64 -1.98 1.63 -14.54
C ILE A 64 -0.67 1.24 -13.86
N SER A 65 0.42 1.37 -14.62
CA SER A 65 1.78 1.21 -14.10
C SER A 65 2.29 2.56 -13.62
N VAL A 66 2.84 2.62 -12.42
CA VAL A 66 3.50 3.82 -11.89
C VAL A 66 4.96 3.49 -11.61
N GLU A 67 5.85 4.11 -12.39
CA GLU A 67 7.29 3.98 -12.24
C GLU A 67 7.78 5.03 -11.25
N TYR A 68 8.34 4.59 -10.11
CA TYR A 68 8.69 5.46 -9.00
C TYR A 68 10.14 5.27 -8.58
N GLN A 69 10.87 6.37 -8.42
CA GLN A 69 12.22 6.35 -7.85
C GLN A 69 12.17 6.72 -6.37
N ASN A 70 12.63 5.82 -5.51
CA ASN A 70 12.67 6.11 -4.07
C ASN A 70 13.84 7.07 -3.71
N PHE A 71 13.89 7.50 -2.44
CA PHE A 71 14.92 8.43 -1.96
C PHE A 71 16.35 7.83 -1.97
N ARG A 72 16.47 6.51 -2.12
CA ARG A 72 17.75 5.80 -2.26
C ARG A 72 18.17 5.66 -3.72
N GLY A 73 17.37 6.17 -4.67
CA GLY A 73 17.60 6.07 -6.09
C GLY A 73 17.11 4.76 -6.73
N GLU A 74 16.50 3.86 -5.95
CA GLU A 74 15.98 2.59 -6.47
C GLU A 74 14.66 2.81 -7.21
N GLN A 75 14.52 2.17 -8.38
CA GLN A 75 13.30 2.19 -9.15
C GLN A 75 12.35 1.08 -8.68
N LYS A 76 11.08 1.43 -8.53
CA LYS A 76 9.99 0.52 -8.20
C LYS A 76 8.81 0.78 -9.13
N THR A 77 8.23 -0.29 -9.62
CA THR A 77 7.01 -0.23 -10.42
C THR A 77 5.84 -0.69 -9.57
N PHE A 78 4.80 0.14 -9.52
CA PHE A 78 3.55 -0.17 -8.84
C PHE A 78 2.46 -0.39 -9.87
N LEU A 79 1.81 -1.55 -9.82
CA LEU A 79 0.62 -1.82 -10.60
C LEU A 79 -0.61 -1.48 -9.77
N GLY A 80 -1.43 -0.53 -10.23
CA GLY A 80 -2.63 -0.10 -9.52
C GLY A 80 -3.80 0.16 -10.43
N ASP A 81 -4.92 0.57 -9.84
CA ASP A 81 -6.15 0.91 -10.59
C ASP A 81 -6.25 2.42 -10.79
N TRP A 82 -6.33 2.86 -12.06
CA TRP A 82 -6.39 4.28 -12.39
C TRP A 82 -7.66 4.97 -11.89
N ARG A 83 -8.79 4.26 -11.74
CA ARG A 83 -10.06 4.81 -11.21
C ARG A 83 -9.91 5.30 -9.78
N THR A 84 -8.97 4.69 -9.06
CA THR A 84 -8.71 4.94 -7.64
C THR A 84 -7.72 6.08 -7.40
N LEU A 85 -7.12 6.62 -8.48
CA LEU A 85 -6.20 7.76 -8.43
C LEU A 85 -6.88 8.96 -7.78
N ARG A 86 -6.14 9.60 -6.89
CA ARG A 86 -6.54 10.86 -6.26
C ARG A 86 -5.33 11.79 -6.20
N PRO A 87 -5.34 12.88 -6.99
CA PRO A 87 -4.35 13.94 -6.83
C PRO A 87 -4.60 14.68 -5.50
N ARG A 88 -3.52 14.95 -4.78
CA ARG A 88 -3.51 15.65 -3.48
C ARG A 88 -2.31 16.60 -3.45
N GLY A 89 -2.49 17.79 -4.02
CA GLY A 89 -1.41 18.75 -4.20
C GLY A 89 -0.27 18.11 -5.00
N HIS A 90 0.91 18.05 -4.39
CA HIS A 90 2.12 17.46 -4.98
C HIS A 90 2.17 15.91 -4.92
N HIS A 91 1.16 15.27 -4.33
CA HIS A 91 1.13 13.83 -4.17
C HIS A 91 0.00 13.22 -4.99
N ILE A 92 0.17 11.94 -5.35
CA ILE A 92 -0.87 11.13 -5.99
C ILE A 92 -1.06 9.89 -5.12
N SER A 93 -2.31 9.54 -4.82
CA SER A 93 -2.64 8.30 -4.11
C SER A 93 -3.47 7.36 -4.97
N LEU A 94 -3.17 6.07 -4.91
CA LEU A 94 -3.84 5.01 -5.66
C LEU A 94 -3.85 3.70 -4.87
N GLN A 95 -4.79 2.82 -5.19
CA GLN A 95 -4.77 1.43 -4.72
C GLN A 95 -3.92 0.59 -5.66
N VAL A 96 -3.04 -0.23 -5.07
CA VAL A 96 -2.13 -1.12 -5.81
C VAL A 96 -2.51 -2.59 -5.60
N GLY A 97 -2.35 -3.39 -6.64
CA GLY A 97 -2.48 -4.84 -6.57
C GLY A 97 -1.20 -5.50 -6.05
N PRO A 98 -1.26 -6.72 -5.49
CA PRO A 98 -2.46 -7.51 -5.22
C PRO A 98 -3.12 -7.19 -3.87
N THR A 99 -2.50 -6.35 -3.03
CA THR A 99 -2.95 -6.13 -1.65
C THR A 99 -4.17 -5.21 -1.54
N GLY A 100 -4.49 -4.44 -2.58
CA GLY A 100 -5.50 -3.38 -2.55
C GLY A 100 -5.10 -2.19 -1.67
N GLN A 101 -3.86 -2.18 -1.20
CA GLN A 101 -3.36 -1.15 -0.31
C GLN A 101 -3.30 0.18 -1.04
N ARG A 102 -3.79 1.23 -0.39
CA ARG A 102 -3.63 2.60 -0.91
C ARG A 102 -2.25 3.13 -0.55
N ILE A 103 -1.48 3.48 -1.56
CA ILE A 103 -0.17 4.14 -1.41
C ILE A 103 -0.26 5.59 -1.87
N THR A 104 0.66 6.42 -1.36
CA THR A 104 0.80 7.82 -1.75
C THR A 104 2.22 8.05 -2.26
N LEU A 105 2.33 8.62 -3.45
CA LEU A 105 3.58 8.83 -4.17
C LEU A 105 3.77 10.32 -4.45
N SER A 106 5.01 10.81 -4.34
CA SER A 106 5.35 12.19 -4.71
C SER A 106 5.50 12.32 -6.23
N GLN A 107 4.92 13.35 -6.84
CA GLN A 107 4.94 13.54 -8.30
C GLN A 107 6.36 13.71 -8.86
N ASP A 108 7.23 14.45 -8.18
CA ASP A 108 8.66 14.64 -8.56
C ASP A 108 9.45 13.34 -8.79
N ARG A 109 8.99 12.24 -8.19
CA ARG A 109 9.69 10.96 -8.19
C ARG A 109 9.03 9.93 -9.09
N ILE A 110 7.93 10.29 -9.75
CA ILE A 110 7.26 9.45 -10.73
C ILE A 110 7.91 9.70 -12.09
N GLN A 111 8.48 8.66 -12.68
CA GLN A 111 9.20 8.75 -13.96
C GLN A 111 8.22 8.88 -15.13
N ASN A 112 7.09 8.17 -15.07
CA ASN A 112 6.02 8.26 -16.07
C ASN A 112 4.90 9.24 -15.65
N LEU A 113 5.25 10.37 -15.03
CA LEU A 113 4.28 11.36 -14.55
C LEU A 113 3.28 11.83 -15.62
N PRO A 114 3.66 12.07 -16.89
CA PRO A 114 2.70 12.50 -17.93
C PRO A 114 1.57 11.49 -18.16
N GLU A 115 1.89 10.20 -18.11
CA GLU A 115 0.92 9.12 -18.28
C GLU A 115 -0.04 9.06 -17.08
N VAL A 116 0.52 9.13 -15.87
CA VAL A 116 -0.27 9.15 -14.63
C VAL A 116 -1.16 10.40 -14.56
N ALA A 117 -0.65 11.56 -14.99
CA ALA A 117 -1.40 12.81 -15.05
C ALA A 117 -2.53 12.75 -16.08
N ALA A 118 -2.28 12.15 -17.26
CA ALA A 118 -3.31 11.90 -18.25
C ALA A 118 -4.43 11.00 -17.71
N ALA A 119 -4.08 9.96 -16.95
CA ALA A 119 -5.04 9.09 -16.28
C ALA A 119 -5.86 9.84 -15.21
N VAL A 120 -5.23 10.74 -14.44
CA VAL A 120 -5.93 11.62 -13.49
C VAL A 120 -6.92 12.53 -14.21
N GLY A 121 -6.58 13.05 -15.39
CA GLY A 121 -7.46 13.90 -16.19
C GLY A 121 -8.73 13.21 -16.70
N ARG A 122 -8.72 11.87 -16.80
CA ARG A 122 -9.90 11.06 -17.16
C ARG A 122 -10.87 10.86 -16.01
N LEU A 123 -10.48 11.20 -14.77
CA LEU A 123 -11.33 10.96 -13.61
C LEU A 123 -12.40 12.03 -13.46
N PRO A 124 -13.61 11.66 -13.00
CA PRO A 124 -14.59 12.65 -12.59
C PRO A 124 -14.04 13.45 -11.41
N THR A 125 -14.26 14.76 -11.46
CA THR A 125 -13.92 15.71 -10.40
C THR A 125 -14.65 15.36 -9.10
N GLY A 126 -14.19 15.92 -7.98
CA GLY A 126 -14.83 15.71 -6.68
C GLY A 126 -16.31 16.13 -6.65
N GLN A 127 -16.67 17.21 -7.34
CA GLN A 127 -18.05 17.67 -7.45
C GLN A 127 -18.90 16.70 -8.29
N GLN A 128 -18.39 16.27 -9.45
CA GLN A 128 -19.09 15.31 -10.31
C GLN A 128 -19.33 13.99 -9.57
N ARG A 129 -18.33 13.45 -8.88
CA ARG A 129 -18.48 12.27 -8.02
C ARG A 129 -19.56 12.46 -6.95
N ARG A 130 -19.66 13.65 -6.34
CA ARG A 130 -20.69 13.94 -5.34
C ARG A 130 -22.09 13.94 -5.93
N VAL A 131 -22.26 14.52 -7.12
CA VAL A 131 -23.54 14.51 -7.85
C VAL A 131 -23.93 13.07 -8.19
N MET A 132 -22.99 12.29 -8.75
CA MET A 132 -23.21 10.89 -9.09
C MET A 132 -23.59 10.05 -7.87
N ALA A 133 -22.84 10.17 -6.77
CA ALA A 133 -23.12 9.46 -5.53
C ALA A 133 -24.46 9.86 -4.91
N PHE A 134 -24.83 11.14 -4.95
CA PHE A 134 -26.11 11.62 -4.43
C PHE A 134 -27.29 10.95 -5.14
N HIS A 135 -27.27 10.95 -6.47
CA HIS A 135 -28.33 10.39 -7.30
C HIS A 135 -28.37 8.85 -7.21
N LYS A 136 -27.20 8.19 -7.23
CA LYS A 136 -27.06 6.74 -7.03
C LYS A 136 -27.64 6.29 -5.68
N ASN A 137 -27.33 7.00 -4.60
CA ASN A 137 -27.79 6.63 -3.26
C ASN A 137 -29.28 6.93 -3.02
N ARG A 138 -29.85 7.93 -3.71
CA ARG A 138 -31.26 8.31 -3.57
C ARG A 138 -32.19 7.69 -4.60
N GLY A 139 -31.66 7.04 -5.63
CA GLY A 139 -32.45 6.52 -6.75
C GLY A 139 -33.15 7.63 -7.56
N SER A 140 -32.63 8.86 -7.52
CA SER A 140 -33.18 9.98 -8.30
C SER A 140 -32.30 10.28 -9.50
N THR A 141 -32.86 10.90 -10.54
CA THR A 141 -32.11 11.35 -11.72
C THR A 141 -32.14 12.88 -11.85
N SER A 142 -31.16 13.44 -12.57
CA SER A 142 -31.17 14.82 -13.04
C SER A 142 -30.49 14.90 -14.41
N PRO A 143 -30.79 15.93 -15.23
CA PRO A 143 -30.12 16.09 -16.53
C PRO A 143 -28.59 16.19 -16.42
N VAL A 144 -28.08 16.71 -15.30
CA VAL A 144 -26.64 16.77 -15.02
C VAL A 144 -26.09 15.37 -14.72
N TYR A 145 -26.82 14.57 -13.96
CA TYR A 145 -26.42 13.19 -13.64
C TYR A 145 -26.36 12.31 -14.88
N GLU A 146 -27.35 12.41 -15.77
CA GLU A 146 -27.40 11.63 -17.02
C GLU A 146 -26.20 11.95 -17.93
N LYS A 147 -25.90 13.24 -18.13
CA LYS A 147 -24.70 13.68 -18.87
C LYS A 147 -23.40 13.18 -18.25
N LEU A 148 -23.33 13.09 -16.92
CA LEU A 148 -22.15 12.56 -16.23
C LEU A 148 -22.01 11.06 -16.40
N LEU A 149 -23.10 10.30 -16.44
CA LEU A 149 -23.06 8.88 -16.76
C LEU A 149 -22.65 8.61 -18.22
N GLU A 150 -23.08 9.45 -19.16
CA GLU A 150 -22.62 9.38 -20.55
C GLU A 150 -21.12 9.68 -20.68
N SER A 151 -20.63 10.67 -19.91
CA SER A 151 -19.21 11.06 -19.92
C SER A 151 -18.29 10.07 -19.19
N PHE A 152 -18.82 9.37 -18.18
CA PHE A 152 -18.08 8.45 -17.32
C PHE A 152 -18.85 7.12 -17.17
N PRO A 153 -18.93 6.30 -18.23
CA PRO A 153 -19.71 5.07 -18.23
C PRO A 153 -19.20 4.04 -17.22
N GLU A 154 -17.90 4.04 -16.91
CA GLU A 154 -17.30 3.13 -15.90
C GLU A 154 -17.70 3.44 -14.44
N TRP A 155 -18.49 4.49 -14.20
CA TRP A 155 -18.96 4.92 -12.86
C TRP A 155 -20.45 4.69 -12.61
N ARG A 156 -21.12 3.92 -13.49
CA ARG A 156 -22.53 3.54 -13.32
C ARG A 156 -22.80 2.76 -12.03
#